data_AF-A0A9D8HJH8-F1
#
_entry.id   AF-A0A9D8HJH8-F1
#
_cell.length_a   1.000
_cell.length_b   1.000
_cell.length_c   1.000
_cell.angle_alpha   90.00
_cell.angle_beta   90.00
_cell.angle_gamma   90.00
#
_symmetry.space_group_name_H-M   'P 1'
#
loop_
_entity.id
_entity.type
_entity.pdbx_description
1 polymer ?
#
loop_
_entity_poly.entity_id
_entity_poly.type
_entity_poly.pdbx_seq_one_letter_code
_entity_poly.pdbx_strand_id
1 'polypeptide(L)'
;MSLNKNTPGKIIIALKKYGIVFAIATLLVTVLLVSGFGCKSDAKPAAEESGAIAETGTLAFVANGEDFVREGMSSKESWNISFDHAYITLADIKAYQTDPPYDTGQGWDFEYKEMVELAGKFTVDLASPDADPAPVRQADNVPAGHYNAISWTMARADSGPSEGYALLIVGTGEKDGEIINFSLGFEQEVAYLGGDYIGDVRKGILNPGGSAEIEMTFHFDHLFGTDEEDADDPMNLDALGFAPLAEIAAGDSVEVSMSSLSKLLDPGVFGLIEKILLHFGHVGEGHCLAKYIN
;
A
#
# COMPACT_ATOMS: atom_id res chain seq x y z
N MET A 1 -1.68 -51.71 43.92
CA MET A 1 -1.25 -51.37 45.30
C MET A 1 -0.06 -50.42 45.18
N SER A 2 0.04 -49.23 45.74
CA SER A 2 -0.71 -48.39 46.68
C SER A 2 -0.20 -46.95 46.41
N LEU A 3 -1.02 -45.99 45.97
CA LEU A 3 -1.58 -44.87 46.75
C LEU A 3 -0.69 -44.24 47.85
N ASN A 4 -0.36 -42.95 47.67
CA ASN A 4 -0.46 -41.81 48.63
C ASN A 4 0.39 -40.63 48.13
N LYS A 5 0.15 -39.33 48.38
CA LYS A 5 -0.92 -38.44 48.85
C LYS A 5 -0.30 -37.01 48.68
N ASN A 6 -0.95 -36.04 48.02
CA ASN A 6 -1.71 -34.93 48.63
C ASN A 6 -0.96 -34.14 49.73
N THR A 7 -0.91 -32.80 49.85
CA THR A 7 -1.37 -31.58 49.11
C THR A 7 -0.67 -30.36 49.82
N PRO A 8 -1.21 -29.11 49.89
CA PRO A 8 -0.72 -27.86 49.26
C PRO A 8 -0.12 -26.79 50.22
N GLY A 9 0.39 -25.69 49.65
CA GLY A 9 0.62 -24.42 50.36
C GLY A 9 0.01 -23.22 49.63
N LYS A 10 -1.01 -22.60 50.23
CA LYS A 10 -1.56 -21.27 49.93
C LYS A 10 -1.03 -20.26 50.97
N ILE A 11 -0.60 -19.06 50.58
CA ILE A 11 -0.63 -17.79 51.35
C ILE A 11 -0.65 -16.65 50.29
N ILE A 12 -1.76 -15.95 50.00
CA ILE A 12 -2.48 -14.86 50.72
C ILE A 12 -1.92 -13.44 50.48
N ILE A 13 -2.71 -12.68 49.68
CA ILE A 13 -3.24 -11.30 49.83
C ILE A 13 -2.28 -10.09 49.94
N ALA A 14 -2.46 -9.14 49.00
CA ALA A 14 -2.63 -7.72 49.35
C ALA A 14 -3.44 -6.96 48.27
N LEU A 15 -4.68 -6.64 48.63
CA LEU A 15 -5.56 -5.66 47.96
C LEU A 15 -5.02 -4.24 48.17
N LYS A 16 -5.11 -3.37 47.15
CA LYS A 16 -5.25 -1.93 47.34
C LYS A 16 -6.45 -1.40 46.56
N LYS A 17 -7.45 -1.01 47.35
CA LYS A 17 -8.59 -0.17 46.99
C LYS A 17 -8.11 1.27 46.81
N TYR A 18 -8.57 1.95 45.77
CA TYR A 18 -8.85 3.38 45.83
C TYR A 18 -10.17 3.64 45.13
N GLY A 19 -11.19 3.95 45.92
CA GLY A 19 -12.37 4.64 45.46
C GLY A 19 -12.20 6.13 45.72
N ILE A 20 -12.62 6.95 44.77
CA ILE A 20 -13.03 8.33 45.01
C ILE A 20 -14.36 8.53 44.28
N VAL A 21 -15.34 9.02 45.06
CA VAL A 21 -16.70 9.36 44.70
C VAL A 21 -16.82 10.90 44.74
N PHE A 22 -17.81 11.43 44.02
CA PHE A 22 -18.33 12.82 43.95
C PHE A 22 -17.59 13.74 42.96
N ALA A 23 -18.25 14.59 42.16
CA ALA A 23 -19.56 15.22 42.35
C ALA A 23 -20.27 15.56 41.02
N ILE A 24 -21.60 15.57 41.09
CA ILE A 24 -22.54 16.17 40.15
C ILE A 24 -22.45 17.69 40.29
N ALA A 25 -22.35 18.42 39.17
CA ALA A 25 -22.66 19.84 39.11
C ALA A 25 -23.37 20.17 37.79
N THR A 26 -24.68 20.31 37.90
CA THR A 26 -25.60 20.90 36.93
C THR A 26 -25.31 22.39 36.79
N LEU A 27 -25.14 22.91 35.57
CA LEU A 27 -25.31 24.35 35.31
C LEU A 27 -26.11 24.55 34.03
N LEU A 28 -27.41 24.80 34.23
CA LEU A 28 -28.26 25.49 33.27
C LEU A 28 -27.79 26.94 33.15
N VAL A 29 -27.49 27.40 31.94
CA VAL A 29 -27.50 28.83 31.62
C VAL A 29 -28.44 29.05 30.44
N THR A 30 -29.63 29.53 30.78
CA THR A 30 -30.62 30.09 29.87
C THR A 30 -30.16 31.49 29.49
N VAL A 31 -29.83 31.75 28.23
CA VAL A 31 -29.70 33.11 27.70
C VAL A 31 -30.92 33.42 26.84
N LEU A 32 -31.82 34.23 27.40
CA LEU A 32 -32.79 35.01 26.63
C LEU A 32 -32.01 36.01 25.75
N LEU A 33 -32.24 35.99 24.44
CA LEU A 33 -31.95 37.14 23.59
C LEU A 33 -33.22 37.63 22.92
N VAL A 34 -33.34 38.95 23.00
CA VAL A 34 -34.49 39.80 22.76
C VAL A 34 -34.78 39.90 21.27
N SER A 35 -36.06 39.73 20.92
CA SER A 35 -36.63 40.04 19.62
C SER A 35 -36.80 41.55 19.46
N GLY A 36 -35.95 42.15 18.63
CA GLY A 36 -36.09 43.53 18.14
C GLY A 36 -36.60 43.55 16.70
N PHE A 37 -37.85 44.00 16.52
CA PHE A 37 -38.38 44.43 15.22
C PHE A 37 -37.71 45.74 14.79
N GLY A 38 -37.12 45.76 13.59
CA GLY A 38 -36.57 46.96 12.96
C GLY A 38 -36.72 46.90 11.44
N CYS A 39 -37.47 47.85 10.89
CA CYS A 39 -37.87 47.95 9.49
C CYS A 39 -36.73 48.37 8.53
N LYS A 40 -36.69 47.71 7.36
CA LYS A 40 -36.44 48.23 6.00
C LYS A 40 -35.26 49.18 5.74
N SER A 41 -34.27 48.62 5.04
CA SER A 41 -33.62 49.29 3.90
C SER A 41 -33.15 48.21 2.91
N ASP A 42 -33.83 48.11 1.78
CA ASP A 42 -33.47 47.26 0.63
C ASP A 42 -32.20 47.81 -0.03
N ALA A 43 -31.05 47.34 0.45
CA ALA A 43 -29.79 47.39 -0.28
C ALA A 43 -29.35 45.95 -0.50
N LYS A 44 -29.43 45.50 -1.76
CA LYS A 44 -28.90 44.21 -2.20
C LYS A 44 -27.40 44.17 -1.87
N PRO A 45 -26.94 43.33 -0.93
CA PRO A 45 -25.52 43.16 -0.72
C PRO A 45 -24.95 42.58 -2.01
N ALA A 46 -23.90 43.21 -2.53
CA ALA A 46 -23.01 42.52 -3.44
C ALA A 46 -22.54 41.26 -2.70
N ALA A 47 -22.74 40.10 -3.31
CA ALA A 47 -22.09 38.89 -2.83
C ALA A 47 -20.60 39.14 -2.93
N GLU A 48 -19.97 39.44 -1.80
CA GLU A 48 -18.55 39.19 -1.64
C GLU A 48 -18.39 37.69 -1.85
N GLU A 49 -17.86 37.29 -3.00
CA GLU A 49 -17.18 36.02 -3.12
C GLU A 49 -16.05 36.08 -2.09
N SER A 50 -16.36 35.62 -0.88
CA SER A 50 -15.38 35.18 0.09
C SER A 50 -14.64 34.05 -0.61
N GLY A 51 -13.55 34.40 -1.29
CA GLY A 51 -12.52 33.46 -1.69
C GLY A 51 -11.96 32.87 -0.41
N ALA A 52 -12.66 31.86 0.11
CA ALA A 52 -12.16 31.04 1.20
C ALA A 52 -10.82 30.52 0.70
N ILE A 53 -9.74 30.95 1.37
CA ILE A 53 -8.41 30.40 1.11
C ILE A 53 -8.56 28.91 1.39
N ALA A 54 -8.41 28.08 0.37
CA ALA A 54 -8.41 26.64 0.55
C ALA A 54 -7.36 26.32 1.61
N GLU A 55 -7.79 25.76 2.73
CA GLU A 55 -6.87 25.42 3.80
C GLU A 55 -5.97 24.29 3.31
N THR A 56 -4.65 24.44 3.41
CA THR A 56 -3.68 23.51 2.83
C THR A 56 -2.89 22.75 3.88
N GLY A 57 -2.27 21.64 3.49
CA GLY A 57 -1.30 20.87 4.28
C GLY A 57 -0.23 20.22 3.41
N THR A 58 0.37 19.14 3.92
CA THR A 58 1.40 18.36 3.21
C THR A 58 0.92 16.93 2.96
N LEU A 59 1.02 16.46 1.72
CA LEU A 59 0.70 15.08 1.35
C LEU A 59 2.00 14.31 1.06
N ALA A 60 2.26 13.24 1.81
CA ALA A 60 3.37 12.34 1.59
C ALA A 60 2.93 11.16 0.72
N PHE A 61 3.69 10.88 -0.33
CA PHE A 61 3.51 9.71 -1.18
C PHE A 61 4.58 8.69 -0.82
N VAL A 62 4.15 7.45 -0.59
CA VAL A 62 5.01 6.35 -0.17
C VAL A 62 4.70 5.09 -0.99
N ALA A 63 5.68 4.21 -1.08
CA ALA A 63 5.56 2.90 -1.71
C ALA A 63 5.87 1.81 -0.69
N ASN A 64 5.11 0.72 -0.70
CA ASN A 64 5.22 -0.32 0.31
C ASN A 64 5.27 -1.71 -0.35
N GLY A 65 6.32 -2.49 -0.07
CA GLY A 65 6.41 -3.90 -0.44
C GLY A 65 5.98 -4.84 0.68
N GLU A 66 5.41 -4.27 1.76
CA GLU A 66 5.04 -4.96 3.00
C GLU A 66 6.22 -5.60 3.72
N ASP A 67 5.92 -6.30 4.82
CA ASP A 67 6.93 -7.04 5.58
C ASP A 67 7.57 -8.14 4.73
N PHE A 68 6.85 -8.73 3.76
CA PHE A 68 7.35 -9.80 2.89
C PHE A 68 8.68 -9.48 2.21
N VAL A 69 8.80 -8.25 1.69
CA VAL A 69 9.99 -7.86 0.92
C VAL A 69 11.17 -7.51 1.84
N ARG A 70 10.92 -7.16 3.11
CA ARG A 70 11.98 -6.82 4.07
C ARG A 70 12.41 -8.00 4.94
N GLU A 71 11.47 -8.82 5.35
CA GLU A 71 11.68 -9.96 6.24
C GLU A 71 11.91 -11.28 5.49
N GLY A 72 11.57 -11.30 4.20
CA GLY A 72 11.50 -12.50 3.39
C GLY A 72 10.14 -13.19 3.50
N MET A 73 9.94 -14.22 2.69
CA MET A 73 8.67 -14.96 2.61
C MET A 73 8.89 -16.41 2.22
N SER A 74 7.93 -17.28 2.54
CA SER A 74 7.85 -18.62 1.98
C SER A 74 6.97 -18.62 0.74
N SER A 75 7.47 -19.13 -0.38
CA SER A 75 6.66 -19.35 -1.59
C SER A 75 5.68 -20.52 -1.42
N LYS A 76 4.74 -20.65 -2.35
CA LYS A 76 3.79 -21.78 -2.41
C LYS A 76 4.42 -23.17 -2.52
N GLU A 77 5.69 -23.25 -2.97
CA GLU A 77 6.46 -24.49 -2.97
C GLU A 77 7.45 -24.60 -1.80
N SER A 78 7.29 -23.79 -0.75
CA SER A 78 8.13 -23.75 0.46
C SER A 78 9.61 -23.44 0.20
N TRP A 79 9.91 -22.66 -0.84
CA TRP A 79 11.19 -21.94 -0.91
C TRP A 79 11.15 -20.75 0.04
N ASN A 80 12.18 -20.62 0.88
CA ASN A 80 12.41 -19.41 1.66
C ASN A 80 13.06 -18.37 0.74
N ILE A 81 12.39 -17.25 0.53
CA ILE A 81 12.82 -16.17 -0.35
C ILE A 81 13.26 -15.00 0.52
N SER A 82 14.47 -14.52 0.30
CA SER A 82 14.95 -13.24 0.83
C SER A 82 15.21 -12.27 -0.31
N PHE A 83 14.92 -10.99 -0.09
CA PHE A 83 15.16 -9.95 -1.08
C PHE A 83 16.35 -9.10 -0.64
N ASP A 84 17.36 -9.01 -1.50
CA ASP A 84 18.46 -8.06 -1.32
C ASP A 84 18.03 -6.68 -1.79
N HIS A 85 17.32 -6.62 -2.92
CA HIS A 85 16.76 -5.41 -3.50
C HIS A 85 15.44 -5.68 -4.22
N ALA A 86 14.52 -4.73 -4.12
CA ALA A 86 13.27 -4.73 -4.88
C ALA A 86 13.04 -3.31 -5.41
N TYR A 87 13.70 -2.98 -6.51
CA TYR A 87 13.62 -1.67 -7.11
C TYR A 87 12.35 -1.54 -7.96
N ILE A 88 11.52 -0.56 -7.64
CA ILE A 88 10.39 -0.17 -8.47
C ILE A 88 10.53 1.28 -8.90
N THR A 89 10.22 1.55 -10.17
CA THR A 89 10.19 2.93 -10.68
C THR A 89 8.75 3.38 -10.92
N LEU A 90 8.38 4.47 -10.26
CA LEU A 90 7.05 5.04 -10.25
C LEU A 90 7.02 6.36 -11.03
N ALA A 91 6.00 6.56 -11.84
CA ALA A 91 5.78 7.77 -12.62
C ALA A 91 4.29 8.13 -12.67
N ASP A 92 3.97 9.31 -13.23
CA ASP A 92 2.59 9.78 -13.45
C ASP A 92 1.69 9.67 -12.19
N ILE A 93 2.28 9.88 -11.02
CA ILE A 93 1.62 9.69 -9.72
C ILE A 93 0.65 10.85 -9.49
N LYS A 94 -0.62 10.51 -9.27
CA LYS A 94 -1.70 11.47 -9.02
C LYS A 94 -2.60 10.98 -7.90
N ALA A 95 -2.86 11.82 -6.91
CA ALA A 95 -3.87 11.58 -5.88
C ALA A 95 -5.08 12.47 -6.11
N TYR A 96 -6.28 11.95 -5.87
CA TYR A 96 -7.54 12.61 -6.16
C TYR A 96 -8.45 12.66 -4.94
N GLN A 97 -9.21 13.74 -4.83
CA GLN A 97 -10.38 13.79 -3.95
C GLN A 97 -11.64 13.58 -4.79
N THR A 98 -12.38 12.50 -4.57
CA THR A 98 -13.62 12.18 -5.28
C THR A 98 -14.82 12.15 -4.32
N ASP A 99 -16.01 12.43 -4.86
CA ASP A 99 -17.28 12.30 -4.16
C ASP A 99 -18.38 11.92 -5.16
N PRO A 100 -18.89 10.68 -5.13
CA PRO A 100 -18.60 9.63 -4.15
C PRO A 100 -17.12 9.13 -4.17
N PRO A 101 -16.65 8.41 -3.13
CA PRO A 101 -15.35 7.74 -3.16
C PRO A 101 -15.19 6.87 -4.40
N TYR A 102 -13.98 6.86 -4.97
CA TYR A 102 -13.70 6.10 -6.17
C TYR A 102 -13.81 4.60 -5.90
N ASP A 103 -14.44 3.89 -6.83
CA ASP A 103 -14.43 2.44 -6.91
C ASP A 103 -13.99 1.99 -8.31
N THR A 104 -13.28 0.86 -8.39
CA THR A 104 -12.76 0.31 -9.65
C THR A 104 -13.85 0.06 -10.69
N GLY A 105 -15.10 -0.17 -10.28
CA GLY A 105 -16.24 -0.30 -11.20
C GLY A 105 -16.55 0.96 -12.01
N GLN A 106 -16.05 2.14 -11.61
CA GLN A 106 -16.20 3.38 -12.36
C GLN A 106 -15.30 3.45 -13.61
N GLY A 107 -14.23 2.65 -13.65
CA GLY A 107 -13.29 2.67 -14.77
C GLY A 107 -12.27 3.81 -14.68
N TRP A 108 -11.51 3.98 -15.76
CA TRP A 108 -10.43 4.98 -15.87
C TRP A 108 -10.93 6.42 -15.99
N ASP A 109 -12.17 6.60 -16.43
CA ASP A 109 -12.79 7.91 -16.63
C ASP A 109 -13.74 8.21 -15.46
N PHE A 110 -13.25 8.98 -14.47
CA PHE A 110 -14.01 9.35 -13.28
C PHE A 110 -13.90 10.84 -12.98
N GLU A 111 -14.86 11.37 -12.23
CA GLU A 111 -14.87 12.77 -11.81
C GLU A 111 -14.15 12.95 -10.46
N TYR A 112 -13.39 14.03 -10.33
CA TYR A 112 -12.71 14.41 -9.10
C TYR A 112 -12.87 15.92 -8.84
N LYS A 113 -12.81 16.30 -7.56
CA LYS A 113 -12.87 17.70 -7.12
C LYS A 113 -11.49 18.34 -7.13
N GLU A 114 -10.50 17.60 -6.61
CA GLU A 114 -9.12 18.05 -6.48
C GLU A 114 -8.17 16.96 -6.96
N MET A 115 -7.01 17.37 -7.47
CA MET A 115 -5.95 16.47 -7.94
C MET A 115 -4.57 17.05 -7.60
N VAL A 116 -3.70 16.18 -7.10
CA VAL A 116 -2.29 16.48 -6.82
C VAL A 116 -1.43 15.56 -7.67
N GLU A 117 -0.56 16.14 -8.48
CA GLU A 117 0.35 15.41 -9.38
C GLU A 117 1.80 15.57 -8.95
N LEU A 118 2.55 14.47 -8.94
CA LEU A 118 3.99 14.48 -8.75
C LEU A 118 4.70 14.41 -10.10
N ALA A 119 5.44 15.46 -10.44
CA ALA A 119 6.25 15.47 -11.66
C ALA A 119 7.54 14.63 -11.52
N GLY A 120 7.79 13.77 -12.50
CA GLY A 120 9.03 13.00 -12.66
C GLY A 120 8.87 11.50 -12.46
N LYS A 121 10.00 10.79 -12.49
CA LYS A 121 10.10 9.36 -12.15
C LYS A 121 10.82 9.18 -10.83
N PHE A 122 10.43 8.16 -10.09
CA PHE A 122 10.92 7.87 -8.75
C PHE A 122 11.29 6.40 -8.66
N THR A 123 12.57 6.09 -8.53
CA THR A 123 13.02 4.73 -8.23
C THR A 123 13.22 4.60 -6.73
N VAL A 124 12.52 3.65 -6.12
CA VAL A 124 12.64 3.30 -4.70
C VAL A 124 12.98 1.83 -4.55
N ASP A 125 13.67 1.48 -3.47
CA ASP A 125 13.99 0.11 -3.10
C ASP A 125 13.07 -0.33 -1.96
N LEU A 126 12.14 -1.25 -2.25
CA LEU A 126 11.16 -1.75 -1.31
C LEU A 126 11.77 -2.74 -0.29
N ALA A 127 12.93 -3.34 -0.61
CA ALA A 127 13.65 -4.24 0.28
C ALA A 127 14.65 -3.51 1.20
N SER A 128 14.76 -2.19 1.06
CA SER A 128 15.64 -1.41 1.92
C SER A 128 15.22 -1.55 3.38
N PRO A 129 16.15 -1.71 4.34
CA PRO A 129 15.81 -1.78 5.77
C PRO A 129 15.06 -0.55 6.31
N ASP A 130 15.19 0.60 5.64
CA ASP A 130 14.51 1.85 5.99
C ASP A 130 13.17 2.04 5.25
N ALA A 131 12.75 1.08 4.41
CA ALA A 131 11.55 1.15 3.60
C ALA A 131 10.29 0.69 4.36
N ASP A 132 9.87 1.43 5.39
CA ASP A 132 8.64 1.14 6.14
C ASP A 132 7.75 2.38 6.38
N PRO A 133 6.94 2.79 5.38
CA PRO A 133 7.05 2.49 3.95
C PRO A 133 8.17 3.32 3.26
N ALA A 134 8.56 2.95 2.04
CA ALA A 134 9.57 3.69 1.27
C ALA A 134 9.08 5.08 0.86
N PRO A 135 9.79 6.18 1.19
CA PRO A 135 9.37 7.52 0.80
C PRO A 135 9.57 7.77 -0.70
N VAL A 136 8.52 8.24 -1.38
CA VAL A 136 8.58 8.61 -2.81
C VAL A 136 8.80 10.12 -2.96
N ARG A 137 7.86 10.94 -2.46
CA ARG A 137 7.95 12.41 -2.46
C ARG A 137 6.88 13.03 -1.54
N GLN A 138 7.13 14.25 -1.07
CA GLN A 138 6.12 15.08 -0.40
C GLN A 138 5.66 16.22 -1.33
N ALA A 139 4.37 16.55 -1.25
CA ALA A 139 3.77 17.72 -1.86
C ALA A 139 3.25 18.66 -0.77
N ASP A 140 3.72 19.91 -0.78
CA ASP A 140 3.30 20.95 0.16
C ASP A 140 2.20 21.83 -0.44
N ASN A 141 1.49 22.55 0.44
CA ASN A 141 0.39 23.45 0.08
C ASN A 141 -0.73 22.72 -0.67
N VAL A 142 -0.97 21.46 -0.31
CA VAL A 142 -2.01 20.61 -0.88
C VAL A 142 -3.36 20.95 -0.22
N PRO A 143 -4.45 21.16 -0.97
CA PRO A 143 -5.78 21.40 -0.39
C PRO A 143 -6.17 20.30 0.60
N ALA A 144 -6.63 20.70 1.78
CA ALA A 144 -7.16 19.77 2.78
C ALA A 144 -8.37 19.00 2.22
N GLY A 145 -8.54 17.76 2.67
CA GLY A 145 -9.61 16.87 2.21
C GLY A 145 -9.22 15.41 2.26
N HIS A 146 -10.07 14.56 1.68
CA HIS A 146 -9.85 13.12 1.64
C HIS A 146 -9.41 12.70 0.25
N TYR A 147 -8.15 12.31 0.14
CA TYR A 147 -7.55 11.75 -1.07
C TYR A 147 -7.83 10.25 -1.10
N ASN A 148 -8.95 9.89 -1.73
CA ASN A 148 -9.56 8.55 -1.75
C ASN A 148 -9.43 7.85 -3.12
N ALA A 149 -8.52 8.33 -3.95
CA ALA A 149 -8.08 7.62 -5.14
C ALA A 149 -6.64 8.01 -5.45
N ILE A 150 -5.89 7.08 -6.03
CA ILE A 150 -4.53 7.31 -6.52
C ILE A 150 -4.31 6.54 -7.81
N SER A 151 -3.65 7.18 -8.77
CA SER A 151 -3.12 6.53 -9.97
C SER A 151 -1.62 6.71 -10.05
N TRP A 152 -0.95 5.71 -10.61
CA TRP A 152 0.48 5.75 -10.89
C TRP A 152 0.82 4.81 -12.03
N THR A 153 2.02 4.94 -12.54
CA THR A 153 2.61 4.04 -13.53
C THR A 153 3.84 3.38 -12.93
N MET A 154 3.92 2.05 -13.00
CA MET A 154 5.19 1.33 -12.92
C MET A 154 5.89 1.51 -14.28
N ALA A 155 6.90 2.38 -14.32
CA ALA A 155 7.55 2.86 -15.53
C ALA A 155 9.00 2.39 -15.58
N ARG A 156 9.62 2.25 -16.76
CA ARG A 156 11.05 1.90 -16.82
C ARG A 156 11.93 2.98 -16.21
N ALA A 157 12.92 2.56 -15.44
CA ALA A 157 13.95 3.46 -14.92
C ALA A 157 14.85 3.97 -16.04
N ASP A 158 15.11 5.27 -16.03
CA ASP A 158 16.00 5.92 -17.02
C ASP A 158 17.48 5.77 -16.65
N SER A 159 17.79 5.42 -15.39
CA SER A 159 19.15 5.25 -14.86
C SER A 159 19.12 4.53 -13.52
N GLY A 160 20.29 4.16 -13.00
CA GLY A 160 20.44 3.55 -11.68
C GLY A 160 20.39 2.02 -11.72
N PRO A 161 20.29 1.35 -10.56
CA PRO A 161 20.39 -0.12 -10.47
C PRO A 161 19.35 -0.86 -11.32
N SER A 162 18.17 -0.28 -11.52
CA SER A 162 17.08 -0.84 -12.32
C SER A 162 16.96 -0.24 -13.72
N GLU A 163 18.01 0.41 -14.27
CA GLU A 163 17.98 1.01 -15.60
C GLU A 163 17.41 0.04 -16.66
N GLY A 164 16.38 0.49 -17.39
CA GLY A 164 15.69 -0.31 -18.41
C GLY A 164 14.56 -1.21 -17.87
N TYR A 165 14.45 -1.39 -16.56
CA TYR A 165 13.39 -2.17 -15.91
C TYR A 165 12.42 -1.26 -15.15
N ALA A 166 11.15 -1.64 -15.14
CA ALA A 166 10.11 -1.00 -14.33
C ALA A 166 10.07 -1.58 -12.92
N LEU A 167 10.36 -2.88 -12.81
CA LEU A 167 10.58 -3.62 -11.57
C LEU A 167 11.84 -4.47 -11.72
N LEU A 168 12.76 -4.38 -10.77
CA LEU A 168 13.93 -5.26 -10.67
C LEU A 168 13.96 -5.88 -9.26
N ILE A 169 13.87 -7.20 -9.21
CA ILE A 169 13.91 -7.97 -7.97
C ILE A 169 15.23 -8.74 -7.92
N VAL A 170 15.96 -8.60 -6.83
CA VAL A 170 17.22 -9.30 -6.57
C VAL A 170 17.12 -9.97 -5.22
N GLY A 171 17.48 -11.24 -5.13
CA GLY A 171 17.39 -11.97 -3.89
C GLY A 171 17.91 -13.40 -3.98
N THR A 172 17.51 -14.20 -3.00
CA THR A 172 17.90 -15.61 -2.88
C THR A 172 16.68 -16.46 -2.55
N GLY A 173 16.52 -17.59 -3.22
CA GLY A 173 15.62 -18.65 -2.82
C GLY A 173 16.40 -19.83 -2.22
N GLU A 174 15.98 -20.31 -1.06
CA GLU A 174 16.56 -21.47 -0.39
C GLU A 174 15.51 -22.56 -0.10
N LYS A 175 15.82 -23.80 -0.47
CA LYS A 175 15.02 -24.97 -0.13
C LYS A 175 15.91 -26.21 0.03
N ASP A 176 15.74 -26.94 1.13
CA ASP A 176 16.47 -28.19 1.39
C ASP A 176 18.01 -28.10 1.23
N GLY A 177 18.59 -26.92 1.52
CA GLY A 177 20.01 -26.63 1.37
C GLY A 177 20.46 -26.29 -0.06
N GLU A 178 19.56 -26.31 -1.03
CA GLU A 178 19.74 -25.70 -2.34
C GLU A 178 19.52 -24.19 -2.24
N ILE A 179 20.45 -23.41 -2.76
CA ILE A 179 20.45 -21.95 -2.73
C ILE A 179 20.57 -21.46 -4.16
N ILE A 180 19.63 -20.62 -4.58
CA ILE A 180 19.58 -20.01 -5.91
C ILE A 180 19.49 -18.50 -5.76
N ASN A 181 20.54 -17.81 -6.18
CA ASN A 181 20.52 -16.36 -6.31
C ASN A 181 19.68 -15.99 -7.54
N PHE A 182 18.85 -14.96 -7.44
CA PHE A 182 18.02 -14.55 -8.55
C PHE A 182 18.07 -13.03 -8.80
N SER A 183 17.97 -12.67 -10.08
CA SER A 183 17.72 -11.32 -10.55
C SER A 183 16.64 -11.38 -11.64
N LEU A 184 15.48 -10.79 -11.34
CA LEU A 184 14.31 -10.76 -12.21
C LEU A 184 14.04 -9.31 -12.63
N GLY A 185 14.24 -9.01 -13.91
CA GLY A 185 13.96 -7.71 -14.49
C GLY A 185 12.67 -7.71 -15.32
N PHE A 186 11.73 -6.82 -15.00
CA PHE A 186 10.48 -6.66 -15.74
C PHE A 186 10.50 -5.32 -16.48
N GLU A 187 10.41 -5.34 -17.81
CA GLU A 187 10.37 -4.14 -18.64
C GLU A 187 8.95 -3.64 -18.91
N GLN A 188 7.93 -4.38 -18.50
CA GLN A 188 6.54 -4.06 -18.77
C GLN A 188 6.14 -2.83 -17.95
N GLU A 189 5.46 -1.89 -18.60
CA GLU A 189 4.94 -0.72 -17.92
C GLU A 189 3.45 -0.90 -17.67
N VAL A 190 3.04 -0.68 -16.43
CA VAL A 190 1.66 -0.90 -15.98
C VAL A 190 1.16 0.37 -15.33
N ALA A 191 0.03 0.87 -15.80
CA ALA A 191 -0.71 1.91 -15.09
C ALA A 191 -1.67 1.27 -14.10
N TYR A 192 -1.76 1.85 -12.90
CA TYR A 192 -2.71 1.47 -11.86
C TYR A 192 -3.60 2.65 -11.49
N LEU A 193 -4.83 2.35 -11.06
CA LEU A 193 -5.77 3.29 -10.46
C LEU A 193 -6.55 2.58 -9.35
N GLY A 194 -6.26 2.98 -8.11
CA GLY A 194 -6.89 2.48 -6.90
C GLY A 194 -7.75 3.53 -6.21
N GLY A 195 -8.64 3.05 -5.33
CA GLY A 195 -9.53 3.88 -4.52
C GLY A 195 -8.98 4.18 -3.14
N ASP A 196 -9.88 4.12 -2.16
CA ASP A 196 -9.54 4.30 -0.75
C ASP A 196 -8.51 3.28 -0.28
N TYR A 197 -7.63 3.71 0.61
CA TYR A 197 -6.70 2.80 1.28
C TYR A 197 -7.47 1.81 2.15
N ILE A 198 -7.22 0.52 1.92
CA ILE A 198 -7.81 -0.57 2.68
C ILE A 198 -6.74 -1.13 3.61
N GLY A 199 -6.92 -0.95 4.91
CA GLY A 199 -6.02 -1.48 5.94
C GLY A 199 -6.50 -1.07 7.33
N ASP A 200 -5.70 -1.39 8.36
CA ASP A 200 -6.06 -1.13 9.76
C ASP A 200 -6.18 0.36 10.09
N VAL A 201 -5.42 1.21 9.39
CA VAL A 201 -5.43 2.66 9.55
C VAL A 201 -5.99 3.33 8.31
N ARG A 202 -6.75 4.40 8.51
CA ARG A 202 -7.17 5.25 7.40
C ARG A 202 -6.02 6.15 6.97
N LYS A 203 -5.74 6.17 5.66
CA LYS A 203 -4.77 7.05 5.02
C LYS A 203 -5.48 8.09 4.14
N GLY A 204 -4.75 9.06 3.61
CA GLY A 204 -5.26 10.06 2.66
C GLY A 204 -6.13 11.19 3.22
N ILE A 205 -6.38 11.24 4.54
CA ILE A 205 -7.18 12.32 5.16
C ILE A 205 -6.26 13.48 5.56
N LEU A 206 -6.19 14.51 4.72
CA LEU A 206 -5.38 15.71 4.94
C LEU A 206 -6.18 16.77 5.71
N ASN A 207 -5.83 16.99 6.97
CA ASN A 207 -6.39 18.09 7.76
C ASN A 207 -5.69 19.42 7.43
N PRO A 208 -6.38 20.57 7.57
CA PRO A 208 -5.79 21.91 7.48
C PRO A 208 -4.50 22.05 8.30
N GLY A 209 -3.41 22.45 7.64
CA GLY A 209 -2.08 22.62 8.25
C GLY A 209 -1.41 21.33 8.74
N GLY A 210 -2.03 20.17 8.52
CA GLY A 210 -1.50 18.87 8.90
C GLY A 210 -0.75 18.16 7.78
N SER A 211 -0.45 16.89 8.03
CA SER A 211 0.10 15.98 7.03
C SER A 211 -0.77 14.75 6.89
N ALA A 212 -0.78 14.16 5.70
CA ALA A 212 -1.38 12.86 5.42
C ALA A 212 -0.47 12.05 4.52
N GLU A 213 -0.66 10.73 4.54
CA GLU A 213 0.07 9.79 3.69
C GLU A 213 -0.87 9.17 2.66
N ILE A 214 -0.36 8.93 1.46
CA ILE A 214 -0.97 8.12 0.42
C ILE A 214 0.03 7.04 0.02
N GLU A 215 -0.44 5.80 0.00
CA GLU A 215 0.39 4.62 -0.21
C GLU A 215 0.07 3.94 -1.54
N MET A 216 1.13 3.52 -2.23
CA MET A 216 1.09 2.53 -3.32
C MET A 216 1.70 1.23 -2.77
N THR A 217 0.89 0.18 -2.67
CA THR A 217 1.29 -1.11 -2.09
C THR A 217 1.57 -2.10 -3.21
N PHE A 218 2.57 -2.96 -3.05
CA PHE A 218 2.98 -3.96 -4.03
C PHE A 218 3.07 -5.32 -3.36
N HIS A 219 2.17 -6.22 -3.75
CA HIS A 219 1.94 -7.52 -3.12
C HIS A 219 2.78 -8.60 -3.81
N PHE A 220 3.88 -9.02 -3.17
CA PHE A 220 4.84 -10.00 -3.71
C PHE A 220 4.40 -11.45 -3.52
N ASP A 221 3.46 -11.69 -2.62
CA ASP A 221 2.71 -12.94 -2.49
C ASP A 221 1.92 -13.29 -3.76
N HIS A 222 1.44 -12.31 -4.54
CA HIS A 222 0.90 -12.59 -5.88
C HIS A 222 1.95 -13.14 -6.83
N LEU A 223 3.24 -12.83 -6.63
CA LEU A 223 4.30 -13.38 -7.46
C LEU A 223 4.72 -14.77 -6.99
N PHE A 224 4.97 -14.97 -5.70
CA PHE A 224 5.56 -16.21 -5.19
C PHE A 224 4.57 -17.17 -4.50
N GLY A 225 3.34 -16.73 -4.25
CA GLY A 225 2.36 -17.45 -3.43
C GLY A 225 2.85 -17.60 -1.99
N THR A 226 2.20 -18.49 -1.25
CA THR A 226 2.52 -18.78 0.16
C THR A 226 2.29 -20.25 0.48
N ASP A 227 3.12 -20.84 1.36
CA ASP A 227 2.90 -22.18 1.89
C ASP A 227 2.02 -22.21 3.15
N GLU A 228 1.50 -21.06 3.57
CA GLU A 228 0.51 -20.95 4.64
C GLU A 228 -0.91 -21.30 4.18
N GLU A 229 -1.16 -21.21 2.87
CA GLU A 229 -2.44 -21.54 2.23
C GLU A 229 -2.39 -22.89 1.50
N ASP A 230 -3.57 -23.47 1.28
CA ASP A 230 -3.68 -24.71 0.52
C ASP A 230 -3.21 -24.53 -0.94
N ALA A 231 -2.72 -25.61 -1.55
CA ALA A 231 -2.19 -25.55 -2.92
C ALA A 231 -3.26 -25.22 -3.99
N ASP A 232 -4.55 -25.43 -3.67
CA ASP A 232 -5.69 -25.08 -4.51
C ASP A 232 -6.36 -23.76 -4.11
N ASP A 233 -5.78 -23.00 -3.18
CA ASP A 233 -6.20 -21.64 -2.91
C ASP A 233 -5.99 -20.76 -4.16
N PRO A 234 -6.94 -19.86 -4.50
CA PRO A 234 -6.82 -18.96 -5.64
C PRO A 234 -5.48 -18.19 -5.67
N MET A 235 -4.95 -17.77 -4.53
CA MET A 235 -3.65 -17.11 -4.43
C MET A 235 -2.54 -17.97 -5.03
N ASN A 236 -2.47 -19.23 -4.59
CA ASN A 236 -1.43 -20.17 -5.01
C ASN A 236 -1.62 -20.69 -6.43
N LEU A 237 -2.85 -20.78 -6.90
CA LEU A 237 -3.18 -21.15 -8.28
C LEU A 237 -2.77 -20.07 -9.30
N ASP A 238 -2.86 -18.80 -8.92
CA ASP A 238 -2.55 -17.67 -9.80
C ASP A 238 -1.14 -17.09 -9.62
N ALA A 239 -0.41 -17.49 -8.58
CA ALA A 239 1.00 -17.11 -8.38
C ALA A 239 1.98 -17.90 -9.27
N LEU A 240 3.15 -17.32 -9.56
CA LEU A 240 4.24 -18.01 -10.27
C LEU A 240 4.89 -19.08 -9.39
N GLY A 241 5.14 -18.75 -8.12
CA GLY A 241 5.99 -19.58 -7.25
C GLY A 241 7.48 -19.36 -7.51
N PHE A 242 8.32 -20.10 -6.79
CA PHE A 242 9.77 -20.08 -7.01
C PHE A 242 10.27 -21.29 -7.79
N ALA A 243 9.53 -22.41 -7.76
CA ALA A 243 9.94 -23.64 -8.45
C ALA A 243 10.22 -23.44 -9.96
N PRO A 244 9.41 -22.68 -10.74
CA PRO A 244 9.72 -22.46 -12.15
C PRO A 244 11.04 -21.70 -12.40
N LEU A 245 11.45 -20.85 -11.45
CA LEU A 245 12.72 -20.14 -11.52
C LEU A 245 13.89 -21.08 -11.22
N ALA A 246 13.72 -21.94 -10.21
CA ALA A 246 14.72 -22.96 -9.86
C ALA A 246 14.99 -23.92 -11.03
N GLU A 247 13.94 -24.32 -11.77
CA GLU A 247 14.07 -25.21 -12.93
C GLU A 247 14.90 -24.63 -14.09
N ILE A 248 14.89 -23.30 -14.25
CA ILE A 248 15.64 -22.60 -15.31
C ILE A 248 17.00 -22.07 -14.83
N ALA A 249 17.39 -22.36 -13.59
CA ALA A 249 18.66 -21.90 -13.02
C ALA A 249 19.87 -22.45 -13.78
N ALA A 250 20.84 -21.56 -14.00
CA ALA A 250 22.13 -21.89 -14.60
C ALA A 250 23.18 -22.05 -13.48
N GLY A 251 23.18 -23.21 -12.83
CA GLY A 251 23.97 -23.43 -11.62
C GLY A 251 23.22 -22.93 -10.39
N ASP A 252 23.85 -22.06 -9.60
CA ASP A 252 23.30 -21.45 -8.38
C ASP A 252 22.69 -20.05 -8.63
N SER A 253 22.34 -19.75 -9.89
CA SER A 253 21.83 -18.44 -10.26
C SER A 253 20.79 -18.45 -11.38
N VAL A 254 19.86 -17.50 -11.31
CA VAL A 254 18.87 -17.15 -12.35
C VAL A 254 18.93 -15.65 -12.58
N GLU A 255 19.44 -15.23 -13.74
CA GLU A 255 19.46 -13.81 -14.14
C GLU A 255 18.67 -13.64 -15.44
N VAL A 256 17.44 -13.16 -15.33
CA VAL A 256 16.50 -13.17 -16.45
C VAL A 256 15.65 -11.91 -16.48
N SER A 257 15.37 -11.46 -17.71
CA SER A 257 14.35 -10.45 -17.96
C SER A 257 13.02 -11.11 -18.35
N MET A 258 11.92 -10.36 -18.40
CA MET A 258 10.64 -10.86 -18.93
C MET A 258 10.81 -11.41 -20.36
N SER A 259 11.63 -10.75 -21.18
CA SER A 259 11.91 -11.24 -22.54
C SER A 259 12.63 -12.59 -22.56
N SER A 260 13.49 -12.87 -21.57
CA SER A 260 14.14 -14.17 -21.39
C SER A 260 13.16 -15.22 -20.84
N LEU A 261 12.35 -14.85 -19.85
CA LEU A 261 11.34 -15.73 -19.25
C LEU A 261 10.37 -16.28 -20.30
N SER A 262 9.95 -15.46 -21.27
CA SER A 262 9.06 -15.90 -22.37
C SER A 262 9.61 -17.05 -23.23
N LYS A 263 10.93 -17.25 -23.22
CA LYS A 263 11.62 -18.29 -24.00
C LYS A 263 12.01 -19.51 -23.16
N LEU A 264 12.13 -19.31 -21.85
CA LEU A 264 12.62 -20.31 -20.90
C LEU A 264 11.48 -21.04 -20.20
N LEU A 265 10.37 -20.36 -19.94
CA LEU A 265 9.21 -20.91 -19.25
C LEU A 265 8.18 -21.47 -20.23
N ASP A 266 7.39 -22.42 -19.74
CA ASP A 266 6.21 -22.88 -20.44
C ASP A 266 5.24 -21.71 -20.69
N PRO A 267 4.56 -21.64 -21.85
CA PRO A 267 3.69 -20.51 -22.18
C PRO A 267 2.57 -20.24 -21.16
N GLY A 268 2.06 -21.30 -20.52
CA GLY A 268 1.05 -21.16 -19.47
C GLY A 268 1.60 -20.48 -18.20
N VAL A 269 2.83 -20.84 -17.82
CA VAL A 269 3.54 -20.27 -16.67
C VAL A 269 3.94 -18.82 -16.95
N PHE A 270 4.50 -18.54 -18.13
CA PHE A 270 4.79 -17.17 -18.55
C PHE A 270 3.55 -16.28 -18.55
N GLY A 271 2.42 -16.80 -19.03
CA GLY A 271 1.14 -16.08 -19.01
C GLY A 271 0.59 -15.77 -17.61
N LEU A 272 1.05 -16.46 -16.55
CA LEU A 272 0.73 -16.08 -15.17
C LEU A 272 1.44 -14.78 -14.80
N ILE A 273 2.71 -14.64 -15.15
CA ILE A 273 3.51 -13.43 -14.87
C ILE A 273 2.83 -12.20 -15.48
N GLU A 274 2.34 -12.32 -16.72
CA GLU A 274 1.61 -11.23 -17.38
C GLU A 274 0.30 -10.86 -16.66
N LYS A 275 -0.35 -11.80 -15.98
CA LYS A 275 -1.54 -11.50 -15.17
C LYS A 275 -1.17 -10.93 -13.81
N ILE A 276 -0.12 -11.45 -13.19
CA ILE A 276 0.37 -11.00 -11.87
C ILE A 276 0.72 -9.53 -11.93
N LEU A 277 1.45 -9.08 -12.96
CA LEU A 277 1.79 -7.65 -13.10
C LEU A 277 0.53 -6.75 -13.17
N LEU A 278 -0.60 -7.21 -13.70
CA LEU A 278 -1.85 -6.45 -13.69
C LEU A 278 -2.57 -6.43 -12.34
N HIS A 279 -2.20 -7.27 -11.39
CA HIS A 279 -2.76 -7.28 -10.03
C HIS A 279 -1.71 -6.93 -8.97
N PHE A 280 -0.50 -6.57 -9.38
CA PHE A 280 0.62 -6.37 -8.46
C PHE A 280 0.45 -5.14 -7.58
N GLY A 281 -0.05 -4.03 -8.15
CA GLY A 281 -0.25 -2.76 -7.47
C GLY A 281 -1.60 -2.65 -6.76
N HIS A 282 -1.56 -2.17 -5.52
CA HIS A 282 -2.68 -2.01 -4.60
C HIS A 282 -2.63 -0.66 -3.85
N VAL A 283 -3.70 -0.35 -3.11
CA VAL A 283 -3.75 0.73 -2.10
C VAL A 283 -4.07 0.09 -0.74
N GLY A 284 -3.03 -0.31 0.00
CA GLY A 284 -3.16 -1.27 1.10
C GLY A 284 -3.57 -2.64 0.54
N GLU A 285 -4.70 -3.17 1.00
CA GLU A 285 -5.38 -4.36 0.45
C GLU A 285 -6.36 -4.02 -0.70
N GLY A 286 -6.48 -2.75 -1.06
CA GLY A 286 -7.43 -2.28 -2.05
C GLY A 286 -6.97 -2.60 -3.47
N HIS A 287 -7.71 -3.44 -4.19
CA HIS A 287 -7.42 -3.76 -5.59
C HIS A 287 -7.48 -2.51 -6.49
N CYS A 288 -6.60 -2.48 -7.50
CA CYS A 288 -6.56 -1.42 -8.50
C CYS A 288 -7.10 -1.89 -9.85
N LEU A 289 -7.61 -0.96 -10.65
CA LEU A 289 -7.62 -1.15 -12.09
C LEU A 289 -6.18 -1.13 -12.59
N ALA A 290 -5.85 -2.00 -13.54
CA ALA A 290 -4.55 -2.00 -14.18
C ALA A 290 -4.65 -2.20 -15.68
N LYS A 291 -3.65 -1.68 -16.41
CA LYS A 291 -3.45 -1.97 -17.82
C LYS A 291 -1.99 -1.81 -18.20
N TYR A 292 -1.53 -2.63 -19.14
CA TYR A 292 -0.29 -2.38 -19.84
C TYR A 292 -0.39 -1.08 -20.65
N ILE A 293 0.69 -0.31 -20.67
CA ILE A 293 0.75 0.98 -21.39
C ILE A 293 1.84 1.00 -22.47
N ASN A 294 2.53 -0.12 -22.70
CA ASN A 294 3.51 -0.28 -23.77
C ASN A 294 3.32 -1.58 -24.57
#